data_AF-A0A914VAB2-F1
#
_entry.id   AF-A0A914VAB2-F1
#
_cell.length_a   1.000
_cell.length_b   1.000
_cell.length_c   1.000
_cell.angle_alpha   90.00
_cell.angle_beta   90.00
_cell.angle_gamma   90.00
#
_symmetry.space_group_name_H-M   'P 1'
#
loop_
_entity.id
_entity.type
_entity.pdbx_description
1 polymer ?
#
loop_
_entity_poly.entity_id
_entity_poly.type
_entity_poly.pdbx_seq_one_letter_code
_entity_poly.pdbx_strand_id
1 'polypeptide(L)'
;MESFDGFEYNKKDLIGHGAFAIVYKGRYRDKPDIPIAIKSIAKKNLSKSKNLLGKEIKILKELSGLEHENLVGLLKCVETT
;
A
#
# COMPACT_ATOMS: atom_id res chain seq x y z
N MET A 1 13.93 -8.78 -4.82
CA MET A 1 12.74 -8.12 -5.36
C MET A 1 11.55 -8.85 -4.78
N GLU A 2 10.58 -8.14 -4.22
CA GLU A 2 9.36 -8.76 -3.69
C GLU A 2 8.23 -8.54 -4.67
N SER A 3 7.40 -9.55 -4.82
CA SER A 3 6.34 -9.53 -5.82
C SER A 3 5.09 -10.17 -5.24
N PHE A 4 3.95 -9.51 -5.40
CA PHE A 4 2.67 -9.98 -4.91
C PHE A 4 1.58 -9.53 -5.90
N ASP A 5 0.72 -10.46 -6.31
CA ASP A 5 -0.55 -10.11 -6.94
C ASP A 5 -0.46 -9.16 -8.16
N GLY A 6 0.50 -9.41 -9.05
CA GLY A 6 0.74 -8.57 -10.23
C GLY A 6 1.58 -7.29 -9.97
N PHE A 7 1.97 -7.03 -8.73
CA PHE A 7 2.86 -5.94 -8.34
C PHE A 7 4.24 -6.44 -7.94
N GLU A 8 5.21 -5.52 -7.96
CA GLU A 8 6.55 -5.76 -7.44
C GLU A 8 7.21 -4.49 -6.89
N TYR A 9 8.14 -4.67 -5.96
CA TYR A 9 8.95 -3.61 -5.39
C TYR A 9 10.30 -4.14 -4.89
N ASN A 10 11.22 -3.22 -4.60
CA ASN A 10 12.46 -3.52 -3.90
C ASN A 10 12.48 -2.80 -2.56
N LYS A 11 12.91 -3.50 -1.49
CA LYS A 11 13.07 -2.90 -0.16
C LYS A 11 14.03 -1.71 -0.13
N LYS A 12 14.98 -1.65 -1.08
CA LYS A 12 15.89 -0.50 -1.24
C LYS A 12 15.18 0.77 -1.71
N ASP A 13 14.02 0.64 -2.38
CA ASP A 13 13.27 1.76 -2.95
C ASP A 13 12.28 2.32 -1.91
N LEU A 14 12.77 2.57 -0.69
CA LEU A 14 11.98 3.12 0.41
C LEU A 14 11.67 4.60 0.15
N ILE A 15 10.41 4.98 0.28
CA ILE A 15 9.93 6.37 0.10
C ILE A 15 9.26 6.94 1.35
N GLY A 16 8.99 6.12 2.37
CA GLY A 16 8.45 6.59 3.63
C GLY A 16 8.63 5.58 4.77
N HIS A 17 8.87 6.08 5.97
CA HIS A 17 8.98 5.27 7.19
C HIS A 17 8.21 5.93 8.32
N GLY A 18 7.16 5.28 8.82
CA GLY A 18 6.36 5.75 9.93
C GLY A 18 6.32 4.74 11.07
N ALA A 19 5.68 5.11 12.18
CA ALA A 19 5.59 4.27 13.38
C ALA A 19 4.95 2.89 13.11
N PHE A 20 4.05 2.79 12.14
CA PHE A 20 3.26 1.59 11.90
C PHE A 20 3.47 0.96 10.52
N ALA A 21 4.02 1.70 9.57
CA ALA A 21 4.13 1.25 8.19
C ALA A 21 5.42 1.76 7.52
N ILE A 22 5.88 1.00 6.54
CA ILE A 22 6.95 1.40 5.62
C ILE A 22 6.33 1.50 4.22
N VAL A 23 6.65 2.55 3.49
CA VAL A 23 6.17 2.77 2.13
C VAL A 23 7.34 2.62 1.17
N TYR A 24 7.17 1.77 0.15
CA TYR A 24 8.13 1.55 -0.91
C TYR A 24 7.58 2.04 -2.25
N LYS A 25 8.45 2.51 -3.13
CA LYS A 25 8.12 2.66 -4.55
C LYS A 25 8.10 1.28 -5.19
N GLY A 26 7.04 1.01 -5.95
CA GLY A 26 6.86 -0.22 -6.71
C GLY A 26 6.31 0.06 -8.10
N ARG A 27 5.91 -1.01 -8.79
CA ARG A 27 5.31 -0.97 -10.12
C ARG A 27 4.40 -2.17 -10.37
N TYR A 28 3.59 -2.07 -11.41
CA TYR A 28 2.91 -3.22 -12.00
C TYR A 28 3.92 -4.08 -12.75
N ARG A 29 3.74 -5.40 -12.75
CA ARG A 29 4.62 -6.32 -13.50
C ARG A 29 4.40 -6.23 -15.01
N ASP A 30 3.16 -6.04 -15.43
CA ASP A 30 2.76 -5.91 -16.84
C ASP A 30 2.91 -4.47 -17.37
N LYS A 31 3.00 -3.48 -16.47
CA LYS A 31 3.16 -2.04 -16.80
C LYS A 31 4.26 -1.40 -15.94
N PRO A 32 5.54 -1.75 -16.18
CA PRO A 32 6.64 -1.36 -15.30
C PRO A 32 6.89 0.15 -15.23
N ASP A 33 6.41 0.91 -16.23
CA ASP A 33 6.56 2.36 -16.30
C ASP A 33 5.58 3.12 -15.42
N ILE A 34 4.53 2.45 -14.91
CA ILE A 34 3.53 3.07 -14.02
C ILE A 34 3.98 2.87 -12.56
N PRO A 35 4.46 3.92 -11.87
CA PRO A 35 4.88 3.81 -10.49
C PRO A 35 3.67 3.67 -9.55
N ILE A 36 3.86 2.91 -8.48
CA ILE A 36 2.89 2.79 -7.38
C ILE A 36 3.58 2.93 -6.03
N ALA A 37 2.79 3.14 -4.97
CA ALA A 37 3.25 3.12 -3.59
C ALA A 37 2.76 1.85 -2.88
N ILE A 38 3.68 1.12 -2.23
CA ILE A 38 3.38 -0.09 -1.46
C ILE A 38 3.57 0.21 0.01
N LYS A 39 2.46 0.41 0.74
CA LYS A 39 2.45 0.58 2.20
C LYS A 39 2.42 -0.78 2.88
N SER A 40 3.59 -1.24 3.33
CA SER A 40 3.77 -2.49 4.07
C SER A 40 3.62 -2.27 5.57
N ILE A 41 2.84 -3.13 6.23
CA ILE A 41 2.60 -3.08 7.67
C ILE A 41 2.97 -4.44 8.27
N ALA A 42 3.85 -4.43 9.27
CA ALA A 42 4.24 -5.65 9.96
C ALA A 42 3.10 -6.18 10.85
N LYS A 43 2.83 -7.49 10.80
CA LYS A 43 1.79 -8.16 11.63
C LYS A 43 1.90 -7.88 13.12
N LYS A 44 3.13 -7.80 13.66
CA LYS A 44 3.36 -7.44 15.08
C LYS A 44 2.81 -6.05 15.46
N ASN A 45 2.64 -5.16 14.48
CA ASN A 45 2.10 -3.82 14.67
C ASN A 45 0.58 -3.76 14.43
N LEU A 46 -0.04 -4.81 13.84
CA LEU A 46 -1.47 -4.80 13.53
C LEU A 46 -2.32 -4.60 14.79
N SER A 47 -1.96 -5.19 15.94
CA SER A 47 -2.73 -4.99 17.17
C SER A 47 -2.72 -3.53 17.65
N LYS A 48 -1.59 -2.83 17.48
CA LYS A 48 -1.44 -1.40 17.83
C LYS A 48 -2.14 -0.47 16.85
N SER A 49 -2.25 -0.88 15.59
CA SER A 49 -2.82 -0.05 14.52
C SER A 49 -4.17 -0.56 13.98
N LYS A 50 -4.76 -1.61 14.55
CA LYS A 50 -5.91 -2.34 13.97
C LYS A 50 -7.06 -1.42 13.61
N ASN A 51 -7.42 -0.52 14.53
CA ASN A 51 -8.50 0.44 14.34
C ASN A 51 -8.15 1.51 13.30
N LEU A 52 -6.90 1.96 13.24
CA LEU A 52 -6.45 2.98 12.28
C LEU A 52 -6.37 2.40 10.87
N LEU A 53 -5.82 1.19 10.72
CA LEU A 53 -5.73 0.48 9.44
C LEU A 53 -7.10 0.15 8.87
N GLY A 54 -8.01 -0.36 9.71
CA GLY A 54 -9.37 -0.67 9.28
C GLY A 54 -10.12 0.57 8.79
N LYS A 55 -9.95 1.71 9.48
CA LYS A 55 -10.52 2.99 9.06
C LYS A 55 -9.90 3.50 7.76
N GLU A 56 -8.57 3.46 7.65
CA GLU A 56 -7.85 3.91 6.45
C GLU A 56 -8.26 3.09 5.22
N ILE A 57 -8.26 1.76 5.31
CA ILE A 57 -8.69 0.88 4.21
C ILE A 57 -10.15 1.13 3.85
N LYS A 58 -11.04 1.28 4.84
CA LYS A 58 -12.46 1.53 4.59
C LYS A 58 -12.67 2.85 3.83
N ILE A 59 -12.09 3.94 4.33
CA ILE A 59 -12.20 5.26 3.71
C ILE A 59 -11.61 5.25 2.31
N LEU A 60 -10.40 4.69 2.14
CA LEU A 60 -9.78 4.64 0.82
C LEU A 60 -10.56 3.77 -0.17
N LYS A 61 -11.20 2.66 0.27
CA LYS A 61 -12.08 1.86 -0.60
C LYS A 61 -13.32 2.65 -1.03
N GLU A 62 -13.94 3.38 -0.11
CA GLU A 62 -15.12 4.22 -0.41
C GLU A 62 -14.74 5.38 -1.35
N LEU A 63 -13.57 6.00 -1.15
CA LEU A 63 -13.09 7.12 -1.96
C LEU A 63 -12.45 6.71 -3.28
N SER A 64 -11.91 5.48 -3.40
CA SER A 64 -11.35 4.98 -4.67
C SER A 64 -12.37 5.03 -5.81
N GLY A 65 -13.66 4.86 -5.52
CA GLY A 65 -14.72 4.98 -6.54
C GLY A 65 -14.96 6.41 -7.04
N LEU A 66 -14.42 7.43 -6.36
CA LEU A 66 -14.53 8.83 -6.78
C LEU A 66 -13.44 9.25 -7.77
N GLU A 67 -12.37 8.45 -7.92
CA GLU A 67 -11.25 8.69 -8.85
C GLU A 67 -10.79 10.16 -8.92
N HIS A 68 -10.58 10.78 -7.75
CA HIS A 68 -10.33 12.21 -7.66
C HIS A 68 -8.83 12.55 -7.67
N GLU A 69 -8.40 13.49 -8.53
CA GLU A 69 -6.99 13.88 -8.72
C GLU A 69 -6.24 14.21 -7.42
N ASN A 70 -6.91 14.91 -6.49
CA ASN A 70 -6.31 15.32 -5.21
C ASN A 70 -6.39 14.26 -4.09
N LEU A 71 -6.83 13.04 -4.39
CA LEU A 71 -6.93 11.95 -3.42
C LEU A 71 -6.15 10.73 -3.91
N VAL A 72 -5.41 10.10 -3.00
CA VAL A 72 -4.70 8.86 -3.31
C VAL A 72 -5.71 7.72 -3.44
N GLY A 73 -5.74 7.07 -4.60
CA GLY A 73 -6.54 5.87 -4.82
C GLY A 73 -5.92 4.61 -4.20
N LEU A 74 -6.74 3.78 -3.57
CA LEU A 74 -6.34 2.44 -3.16
C LEU A 74 -6.57 1.46 -4.32
N LEU A 75 -5.48 0.97 -4.89
CA LEU A 75 -5.49 0.00 -5.99
C LEU A 75 -5.80 -1.42 -5.50
N LYS A 76 -5.13 -1.85 -4.42
CA LYS A 76 -5.30 -3.18 -3.84
C LYS A 76 -4.86 -3.20 -2.38
N CYS A 77 -5.47 -4.09 -1.60
CA CYS A 77 -5.07 -4.38 -0.24
C CYS A 77 -5.00 -5.89 -0.08
N VAL A 78 -3.84 -6.41 0.34
CA VAL A 78 -3.60 -7.84 0.53
C VAL A 78 -3.09 -8.07 1.94
N GLU A 79 -3.71 -9.00 2.65
CA GLU A 79 -3.17 -9.53 3.90
C GLU A 79 -2.35 -10.77 3.57
N THR A 80 -1.04 -10.73 3.83
CA THR A 80 -0.17 -11.89 3.64
C THR A 80 -0.40 -12.89 4.77
N THR A 81 -0.38 -14.19 4.49
CA THR A 81 -0.45 -15.26 5.51
C THR A 81 0.81 -15.38 6.36
#